data_AF-A0AA47M393-F1
#
_entry.id   AF-A0AA47M393-F1
#
_cell.length_a   1.000
_cell.length_b   1.000
_cell.length_c   1.000
_cell.angle_alpha   90.00
_cell.angle_beta   90.00
_cell.angle_gamma   90.00
#
_symmetry.space_group_name_H-M   'P 1'
#
loop_
_entity.id
_entity.type
_entity.pdbx_description
1 polymer ?
#
loop_
_entity_poly.entity_id
_entity_poly.type
_entity_poly.pdbx_seq_one_letter_code
_entity_poly.pdbx_strand_id
1 'polypeptide(L)'
;MVLLSWLESLRTHCAPSPACCMALAAVCVLVCVLVHRTGRRGDYGNIPPGPRPMPVVGNFGAYLVPACLWRVLVRRQQTKAKKTPLGFMTEQARLYGNIYSIFIGHQLVVILNGYEVIKDALSNHADVFSDRPDIPTITLMTKRKGIAFAPYGPVWRIQRRFCQASLRTFGLGKLCLEPHILECLAVVKDELLQHYRNSSDAGVDPTPLIRTAVSNVICSMIMGHNFHHDDQEFHTLLELMARGLEISVSGPALLINILPALYYLPCGVFKELRQVQLDITAFLKRIIAQHRATLDPSDPRDLIDMYLAKVLEQQAAGEEDSSFSEDYLFYIIGDLFIAGTDTSTNSILWMLLYMVLNPDVQEKVQAEMDQVVGRERLPSMKDRGSLPFTEATIMEVERLTVAVPLGIPHMASKTAEFRGFTIPKGTVVIPNLWSVHRDPTVWEEPDTFNPGRFLDKEGKLLRTESFMPFGIGPRICMGEQLAKMEMFLMFTNLMQAFQFSLPIGVSPPSMQGRFGLTLAPCPYTVCVSPR
;
A
#
# COMPACT_ATOMS: atom_id res chain seq x y z
N MET A 1 -40.18 10.65 26.32
CA MET A 1 -41.61 10.82 25.98
C MET A 1 -41.89 11.94 24.97
N VAL A 2 -41.16 13.07 24.99
CA VAL A 2 -41.39 14.20 24.03
C VAL A 2 -40.96 13.88 22.59
N LEU A 3 -39.93 13.04 22.37
CA LEU A 3 -39.52 12.62 21.02
C LEU A 3 -40.51 11.66 20.35
N LEU A 4 -41.24 10.86 21.15
CA LEU A 4 -42.23 9.91 20.65
C LEU A 4 -43.54 10.62 20.22
N SER A 5 -43.96 11.66 20.95
CA SER A 5 -45.13 12.45 20.54
C SER A 5 -44.85 13.34 19.30
N TRP A 6 -43.59 13.74 19.09
CA TRP A 6 -43.17 14.45 17.86
C TRP A 6 -43.18 13.52 16.64
N LEU A 7 -42.78 12.25 16.81
CA LEU A 7 -42.83 11.23 15.75
C LEU A 7 -44.26 10.75 15.45
N GLU A 8 -45.15 10.71 16.44
CA GLU A 8 -46.58 10.43 16.21
C GLU A 8 -47.32 11.60 15.55
N SER A 9 -46.95 12.85 15.86
CA SER A 9 -47.49 14.03 15.18
C SER A 9 -47.10 14.13 13.70
N LEU A 10 -46.02 13.46 13.28
CA LEU A 10 -45.59 13.39 11.88
C LEU A 10 -46.32 12.29 11.08
N ARG A 11 -47.02 11.35 11.75
CA ARG A 11 -47.82 10.30 11.09
C ARG A 11 -49.21 10.78 10.67
N THR A 12 -49.70 11.91 11.18
CA THR A 12 -51.08 12.39 10.98
C THR A 12 -51.20 13.52 9.97
N HIS A 13 -50.11 13.95 9.33
CA HIS A 13 -50.15 14.93 8.25
C HIS A 13 -49.65 14.29 6.95
N CYS A 14 -50.41 14.53 5.88
CA CYS A 14 -50.24 13.97 4.54
C CYS A 14 -48.78 13.67 4.19
N ALA A 15 -48.51 12.43 3.78
CA ALA A 15 -47.26 12.09 3.13
C ALA A 15 -46.97 13.15 2.05
N PRO A 16 -45.83 13.85 2.12
CA PRO A 16 -45.51 14.89 1.14
C PRO A 16 -45.59 14.26 -0.26
N SER A 17 -46.27 14.95 -1.18
CA SER A 17 -46.36 14.46 -2.55
C SER A 17 -44.94 14.22 -3.09
N PRO A 18 -44.75 13.28 -4.03
CA PRO A 18 -43.43 13.02 -4.63
C PRO A 18 -42.76 14.31 -5.15
N ALA A 19 -43.56 15.26 -5.62
CA ALA A 19 -43.11 16.59 -6.05
C ALA A 19 -42.54 17.44 -4.90
N CYS A 20 -43.13 17.36 -3.70
CA CYS A 20 -42.67 18.08 -2.51
C CYS A 20 -41.35 17.51 -1.98
N CYS A 21 -41.18 16.18 -1.98
CA CYS A 21 -39.89 15.53 -1.67
C CYS A 21 -38.80 15.89 -2.68
N MET A 22 -39.14 15.92 -3.98
CA MET A 22 -38.21 16.34 -5.04
C MET A 22 -37.83 17.83 -4.93
N ALA A 23 -38.77 18.69 -4.57
CA ALA A 23 -38.52 20.12 -4.35
C ALA A 23 -37.62 20.35 -3.12
N LEU A 24 -37.86 19.64 -2.01
CA LEU A 24 -37.00 19.67 -0.83
C LEU A 24 -35.58 19.18 -1.13
N ALA A 25 -35.45 18.07 -1.88
CA ALA A 25 -34.15 17.58 -2.32
C ALA A 25 -33.43 18.60 -3.21
N ALA A 26 -34.14 19.24 -4.15
CA ALA A 26 -33.59 20.28 -5.02
C ALA A 26 -33.15 21.53 -4.25
N VAL A 27 -33.93 21.98 -3.26
CA VAL A 27 -33.58 23.11 -2.38
C VAL A 27 -32.37 22.76 -1.51
N CYS A 28 -32.31 21.56 -0.93
CA CYS A 28 -31.14 21.09 -0.18
C CYS A 28 -29.89 21.06 -1.07
N VAL A 29 -30.00 20.55 -2.30
CA VAL A 29 -28.89 20.59 -3.26
C VAL A 29 -28.49 22.03 -3.60
N LEU A 30 -29.45 22.93 -3.82
CA LEU A 30 -29.19 24.34 -4.12
C LEU A 30 -28.49 25.05 -2.97
N VAL A 31 -28.95 24.84 -1.72
CA VAL A 31 -28.34 25.38 -0.51
C VAL A 31 -26.93 24.82 -0.33
N CYS A 32 -26.73 23.50 -0.50
CA CYS A 32 -25.41 22.89 -0.49
C CYS A 32 -24.50 23.49 -1.57
N VAL A 33 -25.00 23.71 -2.79
CA VAL A 33 -24.24 24.34 -3.88
C VAL A 33 -23.87 25.79 -3.55
N LEU A 34 -24.79 26.55 -2.96
CA LEU A 34 -24.58 27.96 -2.59
C LEU A 34 -23.60 28.09 -1.42
N VAL A 35 -23.77 27.32 -0.35
CA VAL A 35 -22.84 27.26 0.79
C VAL A 35 -21.46 26.78 0.34
N HIS A 36 -21.40 25.79 -0.55
CA HIS A 36 -20.14 25.30 -1.13
C HIS A 36 -19.45 26.36 -2.00
N ARG A 37 -20.21 27.20 -2.72
CA ARG A 37 -19.67 28.29 -3.54
C ARG A 37 -19.20 29.48 -2.70
N THR A 38 -19.90 29.83 -1.62
CA THR A 38 -19.55 30.96 -0.77
C THR A 38 -18.41 30.61 0.19
N GLY A 39 -18.40 29.40 0.76
CA GLY A 39 -17.33 28.94 1.66
C GLY A 39 -15.97 28.75 0.97
N ARG A 40 -15.95 28.41 -0.33
CA ARG A 40 -14.70 28.19 -1.08
C ARG A 40 -13.92 29.46 -1.46
N ARG A 41 -14.52 30.64 -1.37
CA ARG A 41 -13.89 31.87 -1.89
C ARG A 41 -12.82 32.48 -0.97
N GLY A 42 -12.82 32.12 0.32
CA GLY A 42 -11.86 32.65 1.30
C GLY A 42 -10.58 31.83 1.43
N ASP A 43 -10.70 30.51 1.62
CA ASP A 43 -9.57 29.65 2.01
C ASP A 43 -8.76 29.07 0.84
N TYR A 44 -9.26 29.17 -0.40
CA TYR A 44 -8.64 28.55 -1.59
C TYR A 44 -8.04 29.56 -2.57
N GLY A 45 -7.61 30.73 -2.08
CA GLY A 45 -6.84 31.67 -2.88
C GLY A 45 -5.51 31.05 -3.33
N ASN A 46 -5.21 31.08 -4.63
CA ASN A 46 -3.95 30.60 -5.21
C ASN A 46 -3.56 29.13 -4.91
N ILE A 47 -4.55 28.23 -4.78
CA ILE A 47 -4.25 26.79 -4.71
C ILE A 47 -3.71 26.24 -6.04
N PRO A 48 -3.04 25.08 -6.03
CA PRO A 48 -2.58 24.45 -7.27
C PRO A 48 -3.72 24.27 -8.27
N PRO A 49 -3.47 24.47 -9.57
CA PRO A 49 -4.49 24.33 -10.61
C PRO A 49 -4.98 22.87 -10.70
N GLY A 50 -6.12 22.64 -11.33
CA GLY A 50 -6.67 21.29 -11.45
C GLY A 50 -7.99 21.23 -12.21
N PRO A 51 -8.49 20.02 -12.49
CA PRO A 51 -9.78 19.83 -13.15
C PRO A 51 -10.90 20.45 -12.32
N ARG A 52 -11.83 21.16 -12.99
CA ARG A 52 -12.94 21.85 -12.32
C ARG A 52 -13.82 20.85 -11.56
N PRO A 53 -13.98 20.99 -10.23
CA PRO A 53 -14.80 20.08 -9.44
C PRO A 53 -16.30 20.34 -9.63
N MET A 54 -17.11 19.28 -9.60
CA MET A 54 -18.56 19.43 -9.48
C MET A 54 -18.96 19.82 -8.06
N PRO A 55 -20.14 20.45 -7.87
CA PRO A 55 -20.65 20.73 -6.53
C PRO A 55 -20.84 19.44 -5.72
N VAL A 56 -20.54 19.50 -4.42
CA VAL A 56 -20.70 18.41 -3.43
C VAL A 56 -19.78 17.20 -3.62
N VAL A 57 -19.66 16.65 -4.82
CA VAL A 57 -18.97 15.37 -5.10
C VAL A 57 -17.54 15.54 -5.62
N GLY A 58 -17.12 16.77 -5.90
CA GLY A 58 -15.78 17.08 -6.38
C GLY A 58 -15.53 16.54 -7.79
N ASN A 59 -14.36 15.95 -8.01
CA ASN A 59 -13.95 15.40 -9.31
C ASN A 59 -14.43 13.96 -9.54
N PHE A 60 -15.13 13.35 -8.58
CA PHE A 60 -15.56 11.94 -8.63
C PHE A 60 -17.04 11.77 -8.99
N GLY A 61 -17.71 12.83 -9.46
CA GLY A 61 -19.12 12.80 -9.84
C GLY A 61 -19.48 11.74 -10.88
N ALA A 62 -18.53 11.36 -11.74
CA ALA A 62 -18.71 10.30 -12.74
C ALA A 62 -19.10 8.94 -12.14
N TYR A 63 -18.66 8.65 -10.92
CA TYR A 63 -18.94 7.38 -10.23
C TYR A 63 -20.32 7.34 -9.56
N LEU A 64 -20.91 8.51 -9.30
CA LEU A 64 -22.22 8.64 -8.66
C LEU A 64 -23.36 8.78 -9.66
N VAL A 65 -23.04 9.18 -10.90
CA VAL A 65 -24.03 9.33 -11.96
C VAL A 65 -24.10 8.03 -12.78
N PRO A 66 -25.26 7.37 -12.87
CA PRO A 66 -25.44 6.20 -13.72
C PRO A 66 -24.90 6.44 -15.14
N ALA A 67 -24.22 5.46 -15.71
CA ALA A 67 -23.52 5.60 -17.01
C ALA A 67 -24.43 6.13 -18.14
N CYS A 68 -25.74 5.84 -18.08
CA CYS A 68 -26.74 6.36 -19.00
C CYS A 68 -26.94 7.89 -18.89
N LEU A 69 -26.96 8.44 -17.68
CA LEU A 69 -27.08 9.88 -17.42
C LEU A 69 -25.75 10.62 -17.65
N TRP A 70 -24.62 9.96 -17.36
CA TRP A 70 -23.29 10.54 -17.58
C TRP A 70 -23.00 10.80 -19.07
N ARG A 71 -23.39 9.87 -19.95
CA ARG A 71 -23.28 10.04 -21.42
C ARG A 71 -24.10 11.21 -21.96
N VAL A 72 -25.21 11.54 -21.29
CA VAL A 72 -26.07 12.67 -21.66
C VAL A 72 -25.52 14.00 -21.16
N LEU A 73 -24.94 14.01 -19.94
CA LEU A 73 -24.42 15.22 -19.30
C LEU A 73 -23.04 15.66 -19.80
N VAL A 74 -22.19 14.74 -20.28
CA VAL A 74 -20.82 15.06 -20.71
C VAL A 74 -20.66 14.88 -22.22
N ARG A 75 -20.89 15.96 -22.98
CA ARG A 75 -20.58 16.07 -24.41
C ARG A 75 -19.11 16.46 -24.62
N ARG A 76 -18.13 15.55 -24.45
CA ARG A 76 -16.83 15.57 -25.18
C ARG A 76 -15.82 14.47 -24.80
N GLN A 77 -15.17 13.98 -25.87
CA GLN A 77 -13.85 13.33 -25.97
C GLN A 77 -13.52 12.21 -24.97
N GLN A 78 -14.13 11.04 -25.17
CA GLN A 78 -13.43 9.79 -24.84
C GLN A 78 -12.29 9.58 -25.84
N THR A 79 -11.06 9.90 -25.43
CA THR A 79 -9.87 9.32 -26.07
C THR A 79 -9.92 7.81 -25.86
N LYS A 80 -9.92 7.05 -26.96
CA LYS A 80 -10.13 5.59 -27.09
C LYS A 80 -9.15 4.67 -26.34
N ALA A 81 -8.26 5.18 -25.48
CA ALA A 81 -7.39 4.33 -24.67
C ALA A 81 -8.03 4.10 -23.30
N LYS A 82 -8.32 2.85 -22.92
CA LYS A 82 -8.56 2.47 -21.52
C LYS A 82 -7.25 2.69 -20.76
N LYS A 83 -7.04 3.90 -20.24
CA LYS A 83 -5.83 4.25 -19.47
C LYS A 83 -5.98 3.81 -18.02
N THR A 84 -4.90 3.32 -17.41
CA THR A 84 -4.87 2.97 -15.99
C THR A 84 -5.04 4.22 -15.11
N PRO A 85 -5.59 4.12 -13.89
CA PRO A 85 -5.72 5.27 -12.99
C PRO A 85 -4.40 6.01 -12.73
N LEU A 86 -3.30 5.26 -12.54
CA LEU A 86 -1.95 5.81 -12.35
C LEU A 86 -1.46 6.60 -13.56
N GLY A 87 -1.66 6.06 -14.77
CA GLY A 87 -1.34 6.74 -16.01
C GLY A 87 -2.16 8.02 -16.18
N PHE A 88 -3.46 7.98 -15.85
CA PHE A 88 -4.33 9.16 -15.90
C PHE A 88 -3.85 10.27 -14.96
N MET A 89 -3.51 9.95 -13.69
CA MET A 89 -3.00 10.93 -12.72
C MET A 89 -1.67 11.54 -13.19
N THR A 90 -0.77 10.73 -13.71
CA THR A 90 0.53 11.21 -14.23
C THR A 90 0.36 12.10 -15.46
N GLU A 91 -0.60 11.80 -16.35
CA GLU A 91 -0.90 12.65 -17.50
C GLU A 91 -1.54 14.00 -17.11
N GLN A 92 -2.29 14.07 -16.00
CA GLN A 92 -2.82 15.36 -15.52
C GLN A 92 -1.69 16.35 -15.20
N ALA A 93 -0.52 15.86 -14.77
CA ALA A 93 0.64 16.71 -14.53
C ALA A 93 1.12 17.43 -15.80
N ARG A 94 0.91 16.86 -16.99
CA ARG A 94 1.21 17.55 -18.27
C ARG A 94 0.27 18.72 -18.56
N LEU A 95 -0.94 18.70 -18.01
CA LEU A 95 -1.95 19.74 -18.24
C LEU A 95 -1.91 20.85 -17.18
N TYR A 96 -1.70 20.47 -15.92
CA TYR A 96 -1.78 21.39 -14.78
C TYR A 96 -0.43 21.68 -14.12
N GLY A 97 0.64 21.01 -14.55
CA GLY A 97 1.95 21.06 -13.93
C GLY A 97 2.16 19.98 -12.86
N ASN A 98 3.40 19.89 -12.36
CA ASN A 98 3.82 18.84 -11.42
C ASN A 98 3.12 18.91 -10.05
N ILE A 99 2.47 20.03 -9.73
CA ILE A 99 1.65 20.21 -8.53
C ILE A 99 0.26 20.59 -9.02
N TYR A 100 -0.71 19.71 -8.82
CA TYR A 100 -2.09 19.97 -9.20
C TYR A 100 -3.07 19.50 -8.12
N SER A 101 -4.28 20.05 -8.12
CA SER A 101 -5.31 19.74 -7.14
C SER A 101 -6.49 18.98 -7.72
N ILE A 102 -7.10 18.14 -6.89
CA ILE A 102 -8.42 17.53 -7.13
C ILE A 102 -9.23 17.63 -5.84
N PHE A 103 -10.55 17.46 -5.96
CA PHE A 103 -11.46 17.42 -4.82
C PHE A 103 -12.15 16.06 -4.75
N ILE A 104 -12.10 15.45 -3.56
CA ILE A 104 -12.92 14.29 -3.20
C ILE A 104 -14.03 14.80 -2.29
N GLY A 105 -15.22 14.97 -2.84
CA GLY A 105 -16.28 15.69 -2.14
C GLY A 105 -15.89 17.14 -1.84
N HIS A 106 -15.80 17.46 -0.54
CA HIS A 106 -15.31 18.77 -0.07
C HIS A 106 -13.81 18.80 0.22
N GLN A 107 -13.16 17.65 0.38
CA GLN A 107 -11.75 17.53 0.74
C GLN A 107 -10.85 17.93 -0.43
N LEU A 108 -9.95 18.90 -0.20
CA LEU A 108 -8.89 19.25 -1.13
C LEU A 108 -7.78 18.20 -1.06
N VAL A 109 -7.36 17.72 -2.23
CA VAL A 109 -6.25 16.79 -2.42
C VAL A 109 -5.27 17.42 -3.41
N VAL A 110 -4.00 17.49 -3.06
CA VAL A 110 -2.90 17.96 -3.91
C VAL A 110 -2.03 16.77 -4.28
N ILE A 111 -1.78 16.61 -5.57
CA ILE A 111 -0.96 15.53 -6.12
C ILE A 111 0.39 16.12 -6.51
N LEU A 112 1.46 15.54 -5.96
CA LEU A 112 2.84 15.92 -6.23
C LEU A 112 3.45 14.93 -7.22
N ASN A 113 4.05 15.42 -8.30
CA ASN A 113 4.65 14.61 -9.36
C ASN A 113 6.11 15.00 -9.58
N GLY A 114 6.94 14.01 -9.93
CA GLY A 114 8.36 14.20 -10.19
C GLY A 114 9.21 14.29 -8.92
N TYR A 115 10.48 13.92 -9.07
CA TYR A 115 11.43 13.75 -7.96
C TYR A 115 11.59 15.02 -7.13
N GLU A 116 11.89 16.15 -7.79
CA GLU A 116 12.22 17.41 -7.12
C GLU A 116 11.08 17.94 -6.24
N VAL A 117 9.84 17.83 -6.71
CA VAL A 117 8.66 18.30 -5.98
C VAL A 117 8.41 17.44 -4.75
N ILE A 118 8.51 16.11 -4.91
CA ILE A 118 8.27 15.17 -3.81
C ILE A 118 9.40 15.25 -2.76
N LYS A 119 10.66 15.33 -3.18
CA LYS A 119 11.82 15.52 -2.28
C LYS A 119 11.65 16.79 -1.46
N ASP A 120 11.31 17.90 -2.12
CA ASP A 120 11.16 19.19 -1.48
C ASP A 120 10.01 19.21 -0.44
N ALA A 121 8.86 18.62 -0.78
CA ALA A 121 7.75 18.50 0.16
C ALA A 121 8.07 17.57 1.34
N LEU A 122 8.55 16.35 1.08
CA LEU A 122 8.64 15.32 2.10
C LEU A 122 9.92 15.37 2.93
N SER A 123 10.98 16.01 2.43
CA SER A 123 12.25 16.18 3.15
C SER A 123 12.48 17.62 3.61
N ASN A 124 12.48 18.59 2.71
CA ASN A 124 12.80 19.98 3.08
C ASN A 124 11.68 20.65 3.87
N HIS A 125 10.42 20.31 3.57
CA HIS A 125 9.22 20.82 4.26
C HIS A 125 8.53 19.74 5.10
N ALA A 126 9.32 18.83 5.68
CA ALA A 126 8.81 17.69 6.41
C ALA A 126 7.97 18.07 7.64
N ASP A 127 8.22 19.23 8.26
CA ASP A 127 7.42 19.76 9.37
C ASP A 127 5.97 20.13 8.94
N VAL A 128 5.79 20.49 7.68
CA VAL A 128 4.48 20.78 7.08
C VAL A 128 3.80 19.49 6.63
N PHE A 129 4.51 18.64 5.88
CA PHE A 129 3.88 17.57 5.11
C PHE A 129 3.98 16.16 5.74
N SER A 130 4.51 15.98 6.95
CA SER A 130 4.63 14.64 7.56
C SER A 130 3.37 14.13 8.26
N ASP A 131 2.31 14.92 8.34
CA ASP A 131 1.07 14.55 9.03
C ASP A 131 0.19 13.61 8.20
N ARG A 132 -0.84 13.02 8.83
CA ARG A 132 -1.78 12.09 8.19
C ARG A 132 -3.20 12.66 8.17
N PRO A 133 -3.89 12.54 7.04
CA PRO A 133 -5.23 13.11 6.88
C PRO A 133 -6.31 12.27 7.55
N ASP A 134 -7.37 12.95 7.99
CA ASP A 134 -8.58 12.33 8.52
C ASP A 134 -9.49 11.86 7.38
N ILE A 135 -9.06 10.80 6.67
CA ILE A 135 -9.85 10.17 5.61
C ILE A 135 -10.90 9.25 6.25
N PRO A 136 -12.23 9.48 6.06
CA PRO A 136 -13.26 8.76 6.80
C PRO A 136 -13.15 7.23 6.76
N THR A 137 -12.90 6.64 5.58
CA THR A 137 -12.72 5.18 5.46
C THR A 137 -11.56 4.68 6.32
N ILE A 138 -10.42 5.36 6.27
CA ILE A 138 -9.23 5.00 7.01
C ILE A 138 -9.43 5.22 8.51
N THR A 139 -10.04 6.33 8.92
CA THR A 139 -10.33 6.64 10.32
C THR A 139 -11.30 5.63 10.95
N LEU A 140 -12.28 5.13 10.19
CA LEU A 140 -13.18 4.07 10.63
C LEU A 140 -12.44 2.75 10.91
N MET A 141 -11.43 2.44 10.08
CA MET A 141 -10.62 1.22 10.18
C MET A 141 -9.53 1.30 11.26
N THR A 142 -8.82 2.42 11.34
CA THR A 142 -7.58 2.57 12.12
C THR A 142 -7.74 3.37 13.42
N LYS A 143 -8.86 4.09 13.57
CA LYS A 143 -9.10 5.02 14.69
C LYS A 143 -7.95 6.03 14.91
N ARG A 144 -7.19 6.35 13.86
CA ARG A 144 -5.98 7.21 13.91
C ARG A 144 -4.86 6.67 14.83
N LYS A 145 -4.82 5.36 15.04
CA LYS A 145 -3.79 4.65 15.81
C LYS A 145 -2.92 3.82 14.86
N GLY A 146 -1.88 3.17 15.39
CA GLY A 146 -0.88 2.45 14.60
C GLY A 146 0.31 3.32 14.21
N ILE A 147 0.92 3.04 13.07
CA ILE A 147 2.15 3.70 12.57
C ILE A 147 1.91 4.37 11.22
N ALA A 148 1.22 3.70 10.30
CA ALA A 148 1.09 4.13 8.92
C ALA A 148 0.19 5.36 8.80
N PHE A 149 -0.99 5.32 9.42
CA PHE A 149 -2.02 6.36 9.35
C PHE A 149 -2.15 7.20 10.62
N ALA A 150 -1.37 6.90 11.67
CA ALA A 150 -1.36 7.70 12.88
C ALA A 150 -0.87 9.14 12.62
N PRO A 151 -1.48 10.16 13.24
CA PRO A 151 -1.07 11.57 13.10
C PRO A 151 0.38 11.80 13.50
N TYR A 152 1.02 12.79 12.89
CA TYR A 152 2.38 13.14 13.23
C TYR A 152 2.42 13.85 14.59
N GLY A 153 3.23 13.32 15.51
CA GLY A 153 3.34 13.89 16.85
C GLY A 153 4.18 13.03 17.79
N PRO A 154 4.27 13.41 19.08
CA PRO A 154 5.07 12.71 20.07
C PRO A 154 4.69 11.23 20.21
N VAL A 155 3.39 10.91 20.25
CA VAL A 155 2.89 9.53 20.34
C VAL A 155 3.39 8.69 19.17
N TRP A 156 3.20 9.15 17.93
CA TRP A 156 3.68 8.43 16.75
C TRP A 156 5.21 8.25 16.75
N ARG A 157 5.97 9.26 17.18
CA ARG A 157 7.45 9.16 17.26
C ARG A 157 7.90 8.10 18.27
N ILE A 158 7.26 8.07 19.45
CA ILE A 158 7.54 7.06 20.49
C ILE A 158 7.18 5.67 19.97
N GLN A 159 5.97 5.51 19.42
CA GLN A 159 5.48 4.24 18.90
C GLN A 159 6.34 3.70 17.76
N ARG A 160 6.67 4.55 16.78
CA ARG A 160 7.57 4.19 15.67
C ARG A 160 8.96 3.80 16.17
N ARG A 161 9.55 4.57 17.08
CA ARG A 161 10.87 4.27 17.63
C ARG A 161 10.87 2.95 18.38
N PHE A 162 9.83 2.70 19.18
CA PHE A 162 9.66 1.44 19.90
C PHE A 162 9.58 0.27 18.92
N CYS A 163 8.69 0.32 17.93
CA CYS A 163 8.55 -0.75 16.93
C CYS A 163 9.85 -0.99 16.18
N GLN A 164 10.56 0.06 15.74
CA GLN A 164 11.86 -0.08 15.09
C GLN A 164 12.90 -0.74 15.99
N ALA A 165 12.96 -0.35 17.27
CA ALA A 165 13.89 -0.95 18.22
C ALA A 165 13.57 -2.43 18.46
N SER A 166 12.31 -2.77 18.71
CA SER A 166 11.85 -4.14 18.93
C SER A 166 12.09 -5.03 17.70
N LEU A 167 11.70 -4.59 16.51
CA LEU A 167 11.96 -5.35 15.28
C LEU A 167 13.46 -5.56 15.03
N ARG A 168 14.32 -4.59 15.41
CA ARG A 168 15.78 -4.76 15.33
C ARG A 168 16.31 -5.80 16.32
N THR A 169 15.66 -6.00 17.46
CA THR A 169 15.97 -7.12 18.37
C THR A 169 15.75 -8.45 17.65
N PHE A 170 14.64 -8.59 16.93
CA PHE A 170 14.29 -9.79 16.16
C PHE A 170 14.87 -9.85 14.74
N GLY A 171 15.87 -9.02 14.43
CA GLY A 171 16.67 -9.18 13.21
C GLY A 171 16.36 -8.24 12.05
N LEU A 172 15.49 -7.22 12.22
CA LEU A 172 15.29 -6.18 11.20
C LEU A 172 16.62 -5.57 10.74
N GLY A 173 16.98 -5.80 9.48
CA GLY A 173 18.23 -5.31 8.89
C GLY A 173 19.50 -5.97 9.44
N LYS A 174 19.40 -7.13 10.09
CA LYS A 174 20.54 -7.90 10.61
C LYS A 174 20.63 -9.26 9.94
N LEU A 175 21.86 -9.75 9.77
CA LEU A 175 22.12 -11.08 9.18
C LEU A 175 21.55 -12.25 9.98
N CYS A 176 21.21 -12.07 11.27
CA CYS A 176 20.61 -13.12 12.08
C CYS A 176 19.22 -13.54 11.62
N LEU A 177 18.53 -12.73 10.81
CA LEU A 177 17.22 -13.06 10.23
C LEU A 177 17.35 -13.92 8.96
N GLU A 178 18.52 -13.94 8.31
CA GLU A 178 18.76 -14.66 7.06
C GLU A 178 18.39 -16.15 7.13
N PRO A 179 18.80 -16.93 8.16
CA PRO A 179 18.47 -18.35 8.23
C PRO A 179 16.96 -18.60 8.24
N HIS A 180 16.20 -17.74 8.91
CA HIS A 180 14.76 -17.88 9.01
C HIS A 180 14.04 -17.50 7.70
N ILE A 181 14.52 -16.50 6.97
CA ILE A 181 14.03 -16.20 5.61
C ILE A 181 14.29 -17.39 4.68
N LEU A 182 15.48 -17.99 4.76
CA LEU A 182 15.85 -19.16 3.96
C LEU A 182 15.02 -20.40 4.33
N GLU A 183 14.66 -20.58 5.59
CA GLU A 183 13.73 -21.64 6.05
C GLU A 183 12.34 -21.46 5.44
N CYS A 184 11.77 -20.25 5.50
CA CYS A 184 10.48 -19.96 4.87
C CYS A 184 10.53 -20.21 3.36
N LEU A 185 11.66 -19.89 2.72
CA LEU A 185 11.87 -20.11 1.30
C LEU A 185 12.08 -21.58 0.94
N ALA A 186 12.68 -22.38 1.83
CA ALA A 186 12.89 -23.80 1.60
C ALA A 186 11.55 -24.51 1.34
N VAL A 187 10.51 -24.17 2.11
CA VAL A 187 9.14 -24.67 1.89
C VAL A 187 8.63 -24.33 0.48
N VAL A 188 8.85 -23.10 0.01
CA VAL A 188 8.48 -22.71 -1.36
C VAL A 188 9.22 -23.56 -2.40
N LYS A 189 10.52 -23.77 -2.22
CA LYS A 189 11.33 -24.58 -3.15
C LYS A 189 10.85 -26.03 -3.18
N ASP A 190 10.55 -26.61 -2.03
CA ASP A 190 10.08 -27.99 -1.90
C ASP A 190 8.72 -28.17 -2.60
N GLU A 191 7.78 -27.25 -2.40
CA GLU A 191 6.47 -27.28 -3.06
C GLU A 191 6.58 -27.10 -4.58
N LEU A 192 7.46 -26.21 -5.05
CA LEU A 192 7.71 -26.04 -6.49
C LEU A 192 8.37 -27.29 -7.11
N LEU A 193 9.28 -27.96 -6.38
CA LEU A 193 9.87 -29.24 -6.80
C LEU A 193 8.84 -30.35 -6.83
N GLN A 194 7.95 -30.41 -5.83
CA GLN A 194 6.87 -31.38 -5.78
C GLN A 194 5.90 -31.19 -6.94
N HIS A 195 5.55 -29.94 -7.26
CA HIS A 195 4.72 -29.62 -8.43
C HIS A 195 5.38 -30.10 -9.74
N TYR A 196 6.68 -29.85 -9.92
CA TYR A 196 7.45 -30.33 -11.08
C TYR A 196 7.45 -31.87 -11.19
N ARG A 197 7.51 -32.59 -10.05
CA ARG A 197 7.48 -34.07 -10.03
C ARG A 197 6.09 -34.65 -10.33
N ASN A 198 5.03 -33.97 -9.90
CA ASN A 198 3.66 -34.51 -9.89
C ASN A 198 2.81 -34.15 -11.11
N SER A 199 3.21 -33.19 -11.95
CA SER A 199 2.39 -32.76 -13.09
C SER A 199 3.18 -32.24 -14.29
N SER A 200 2.56 -32.46 -15.45
CA SER A 200 2.92 -32.09 -16.83
C SER A 200 2.85 -30.58 -17.07
N ASP A 201 3.08 -30.11 -18.30
CA ASP A 201 3.17 -28.71 -18.81
C ASP A 201 2.19 -27.62 -18.27
N ALA A 202 1.26 -27.93 -17.36
CA ALA A 202 0.44 -26.98 -16.63
C ALA A 202 1.29 -26.16 -15.63
N GLY A 203 1.19 -24.84 -15.69
CA GLY A 203 1.89 -23.95 -14.76
C GLY A 203 1.28 -23.94 -13.35
N VAL A 204 2.08 -23.53 -12.37
CA VAL A 204 1.69 -23.30 -10.97
C VAL A 204 1.47 -21.81 -10.70
N ASP A 205 0.48 -21.44 -9.88
CA ASP A 205 0.34 -20.08 -9.35
C ASP A 205 1.30 -19.92 -8.15
N PRO A 206 2.34 -19.07 -8.24
CA PRO A 206 3.30 -18.90 -7.15
C PRO A 206 2.73 -18.06 -5.99
N THR A 207 1.57 -17.41 -6.17
CA THR A 207 1.04 -16.42 -5.23
C THR A 207 0.85 -16.95 -3.81
N PRO A 208 0.18 -18.10 -3.57
CA PRO A 208 -0.05 -18.58 -2.21
C PRO A 208 1.25 -18.94 -1.48
N LEU A 209 2.18 -19.59 -2.19
CA LEU A 209 3.47 -20.02 -1.63
C LEU A 209 4.33 -18.82 -1.22
N ILE A 210 4.52 -17.87 -2.15
CA ILE A 210 5.32 -16.66 -1.89
C ILE A 210 4.68 -15.83 -0.79
N ARG A 211 3.35 -15.66 -0.82
CA ARG A 211 2.65 -14.86 0.18
C ARG A 211 2.80 -15.46 1.57
N THR A 212 2.65 -16.77 1.74
CA THR A 212 2.82 -17.42 3.05
C THR A 212 4.26 -17.32 3.54
N ALA A 213 5.25 -17.56 2.68
CA ALA A 213 6.66 -17.46 3.05
C ALA A 213 7.03 -16.06 3.54
N VAL A 214 6.63 -15.01 2.81
CA VAL A 214 6.84 -13.61 3.21
C VAL A 214 6.09 -13.28 4.50
N SER A 215 4.83 -13.71 4.61
CA SER A 215 4.02 -13.46 5.81
C SER A 215 4.64 -14.08 7.06
N ASN A 216 5.21 -15.28 6.95
CA ASN A 216 5.87 -15.95 8.07
C ASN A 216 7.09 -15.19 8.58
N VAL A 217 7.86 -14.53 7.71
CA VAL A 217 9.00 -13.70 8.15
C VAL A 217 8.55 -12.56 9.06
N ILE A 218 7.48 -11.84 8.70
CA ILE A 218 6.97 -10.77 9.56
C ILE A 218 6.21 -11.31 10.78
N CYS A 219 5.49 -12.43 10.63
CA CYS A 219 4.79 -13.09 11.74
C CYS A 219 5.75 -13.60 12.82
N SER A 220 6.91 -14.15 12.47
CA SER A 220 7.89 -14.57 13.47
C SER A 220 8.43 -13.40 14.29
N MET A 221 8.59 -12.23 13.68
CA MET A 221 9.06 -11.03 14.36
C MET A 221 8.01 -10.36 15.23
N ILE A 222 6.73 -10.42 14.86
CA ILE A 222 5.65 -9.70 15.56
C ILE A 222 4.73 -10.59 16.40
N MET A 223 4.67 -11.89 16.13
CA MET A 223 3.80 -12.87 16.82
C MET A 223 4.56 -14.12 17.30
N GLY A 224 5.89 -14.19 17.08
CA GLY A 224 6.71 -15.32 17.50
C GLY A 224 6.33 -16.67 16.86
N HIS A 225 5.59 -16.65 15.75
CA HIS A 225 4.94 -17.85 15.20
C HIS A 225 4.97 -17.90 13.67
N ASN A 226 5.14 -19.10 13.11
CA ASN A 226 5.04 -19.40 11.68
C ASN A 226 3.79 -20.23 11.40
N PHE A 227 3.07 -19.90 10.33
CA PHE A 227 1.91 -20.66 9.88
C PHE A 227 2.34 -21.70 8.83
N HIS A 228 1.69 -22.87 8.87
CA HIS A 228 1.94 -23.89 7.87
C HIS A 228 1.49 -23.41 6.48
N HIS A 229 2.19 -23.83 5.42
CA HIS A 229 1.85 -23.41 4.05
C HIS A 229 0.52 -23.96 3.54
N ASP A 230 -0.13 -24.86 4.27
CA ASP A 230 -1.46 -25.42 3.97
C ASP A 230 -2.56 -24.90 4.90
N ASP A 231 -2.24 -23.94 5.78
CA ASP A 231 -3.21 -23.39 6.73
C ASP A 231 -4.28 -22.56 6.00
N GLN A 232 -5.47 -23.15 5.84
CA GLN A 232 -6.59 -22.55 5.13
C GLN A 232 -7.13 -21.28 5.81
N GLU A 233 -7.08 -21.20 7.15
CA GLU A 233 -7.49 -19.99 7.87
C GLU A 233 -6.53 -18.85 7.56
N PHE A 234 -5.23 -19.15 7.57
CA PHE A 234 -4.19 -18.18 7.25
C PHE A 234 -4.27 -17.71 5.80
N HIS A 235 -4.40 -18.62 4.83
CA HIS A 235 -4.57 -18.27 3.41
C HIS A 235 -5.78 -17.37 3.17
N THR A 236 -6.92 -17.71 3.78
CA THR A 236 -8.14 -16.90 3.68
C THR A 236 -7.91 -15.50 4.23
N LEU A 237 -7.24 -15.38 5.37
CA LEU A 237 -6.90 -14.08 5.97
C LEU A 237 -6.00 -13.25 5.03
N LEU A 238 -4.97 -13.87 4.47
CA LEU A 238 -4.02 -13.23 3.56
C LEU A 238 -4.69 -12.74 2.26
N GLU A 239 -5.64 -13.52 1.72
CA GLU A 239 -6.47 -13.11 0.58
C GLU A 239 -7.38 -11.93 0.93
N LEU A 240 -8.03 -11.97 2.09
CA LEU A 240 -8.88 -10.87 2.57
C LEU A 240 -8.08 -9.58 2.76
N MET A 241 -6.85 -9.66 3.27
CA MET A 241 -5.93 -8.52 3.40
C MET A 241 -5.60 -7.90 2.03
N ALA A 242 -5.13 -8.71 1.08
CA ALA A 242 -4.80 -8.25 -0.27
C ALA A 242 -6.03 -7.65 -0.96
N ARG A 243 -7.20 -8.28 -0.79
CA ARG A 243 -8.47 -7.78 -1.32
C ARG A 243 -8.88 -6.45 -0.69
N GLY A 244 -8.72 -6.30 0.63
CA GLY A 244 -8.99 -5.06 1.34
C GLY A 244 -8.18 -3.88 0.79
N LEU A 245 -6.89 -4.11 0.51
CA LEU A 245 -6.00 -3.12 -0.10
C LEU A 245 -6.44 -2.75 -1.52
N GLU A 246 -6.84 -3.73 -2.32
CA GLU A 246 -7.37 -3.52 -3.68
C GLU A 246 -8.63 -2.65 -3.68
N ILE A 247 -9.61 -2.97 -2.84
CA ILE A 247 -10.91 -2.28 -2.84
C ILE A 247 -10.87 -0.93 -2.14
N SER A 248 -9.89 -0.67 -1.25
CA SER A 248 -9.80 0.56 -0.44
C SER A 248 -9.74 1.85 -1.27
N VAL A 249 -9.21 1.78 -2.49
CA VAL A 249 -9.10 2.90 -3.44
C VAL A 249 -10.08 2.79 -4.62
N SER A 250 -10.97 1.79 -4.60
CA SER A 250 -11.98 1.61 -5.64
C SER A 250 -12.97 2.78 -5.67
N GLY A 251 -13.51 3.09 -6.86
CA GLY A 251 -14.48 4.18 -7.05
C GLY A 251 -15.62 4.18 -6.02
N PRO A 252 -16.31 3.04 -5.77
CA PRO A 252 -17.34 2.96 -4.75
C PRO A 252 -16.83 3.19 -3.32
N ALA A 253 -15.65 2.67 -2.96
CA ALA A 253 -15.09 2.85 -1.62
C ALA A 253 -14.73 4.32 -1.35
N LEU A 254 -14.29 5.08 -2.36
CA LEU A 254 -14.04 6.52 -2.24
C LEU A 254 -15.31 7.31 -1.88
N LEU A 255 -16.50 6.78 -2.12
CA LEU A 255 -17.75 7.43 -1.73
C LEU A 255 -17.95 7.45 -0.21
N ILE A 256 -17.36 6.51 0.54
CA ILE A 256 -17.36 6.54 2.01
C ILE A 256 -16.68 7.83 2.50
N ASN A 257 -15.66 8.32 1.79
CA ASN A 257 -14.98 9.57 2.15
C ASN A 257 -15.85 10.82 1.93
N ILE A 258 -16.90 10.72 1.12
CA ILE A 258 -17.88 11.79 0.90
C ILE A 258 -19.07 11.63 1.86
N LEU A 259 -19.60 10.40 1.98
CA LEU A 259 -20.71 10.05 2.85
C LEU A 259 -20.33 8.83 3.70
N PRO A 260 -19.78 9.02 4.91
CA PRO A 260 -19.28 7.92 5.75
C PRO A 260 -20.34 6.88 6.13
N ALA A 261 -21.62 7.26 6.13
CA ALA A 261 -22.73 6.35 6.38
C ALA A 261 -22.80 5.17 5.38
N LEU A 262 -22.24 5.33 4.18
CA LEU A 262 -22.18 4.26 3.17
C LEU A 262 -21.40 3.04 3.65
N TYR A 263 -20.40 3.24 4.54
CA TYR A 263 -19.65 2.15 5.15
C TYR A 263 -20.58 1.12 5.82
N TYR A 264 -21.73 1.56 6.36
CA TYR A 264 -22.66 0.72 7.09
C TYR A 264 -23.68 -0.04 6.20
N LEU A 265 -23.69 0.20 4.89
CA LEU A 265 -24.60 -0.50 3.97
C LEU A 265 -24.26 -1.98 3.81
N PRO A 266 -25.25 -2.90 3.85
CA PRO A 266 -25.02 -4.35 3.79
C PRO A 266 -24.88 -4.88 2.35
N CYS A 267 -24.32 -4.08 1.43
CA CYS A 267 -24.21 -4.45 0.01
C CYS A 267 -22.87 -4.06 -0.61
N GLY A 268 -22.50 -4.81 -1.66
CA GLY A 268 -21.33 -4.55 -2.51
C GLY A 268 -20.03 -4.37 -1.73
N VAL A 269 -19.19 -3.46 -2.24
CA VAL A 269 -17.86 -3.13 -1.68
C VAL A 269 -17.93 -2.65 -0.23
N PHE A 270 -19.04 -2.04 0.20
CA PHE A 270 -19.19 -1.55 1.58
C PHE A 270 -19.31 -2.69 2.60
N LYS A 271 -20.07 -3.75 2.26
CA LYS A 271 -20.15 -4.97 3.08
C LYS A 271 -18.82 -5.71 3.05
N GLU A 272 -18.22 -5.85 1.87
CA GLU A 272 -16.95 -6.56 1.67
C GLU A 272 -15.82 -5.93 2.50
N LEU A 273 -15.64 -4.61 2.43
CA LEU A 273 -14.62 -3.89 3.22
C LEU A 273 -14.81 -4.05 4.72
N ARG A 274 -16.07 -4.00 5.20
CA ARG A 274 -16.36 -4.19 6.62
C ARG A 274 -16.11 -5.63 7.07
N GLN A 275 -16.45 -6.61 6.24
CA GLN A 275 -16.21 -8.02 6.55
C GLN A 275 -14.70 -8.28 6.68
N VAL A 276 -13.90 -7.81 5.71
CA VAL A 276 -12.43 -7.86 5.77
C VAL A 276 -11.91 -7.26 7.08
N GLN A 277 -12.40 -6.08 7.46
CA GLN A 277 -11.99 -5.45 8.72
C GLN A 277 -12.36 -6.30 9.95
N LEU A 278 -13.57 -6.88 10.00
CA LEU A 278 -14.03 -7.67 11.14
C LEU A 278 -13.22 -8.97 11.28
N ASP A 279 -12.93 -9.65 10.18
CA ASP A 279 -12.20 -10.92 10.19
C ASP A 279 -10.74 -10.71 10.61
N ILE A 280 -10.06 -9.69 10.07
CA ILE A 280 -8.71 -9.29 10.51
C ILE A 280 -8.74 -8.90 11.99
N THR A 281 -9.77 -8.18 12.43
CA THR A 281 -9.89 -7.77 13.84
C THR A 281 -10.01 -8.99 14.76
N ALA A 282 -10.83 -9.97 14.39
CA ALA A 282 -11.04 -11.19 15.17
C ALA A 282 -9.74 -11.99 15.28
N PHE A 283 -9.02 -12.16 14.15
CA PHE A 283 -7.74 -12.86 14.11
C PHE A 283 -6.69 -12.20 15.02
N LEU A 284 -6.44 -10.90 14.85
CA LEU A 284 -5.40 -10.21 15.62
C LEU A 284 -5.72 -10.16 17.13
N LYS A 285 -6.99 -9.98 17.50
CA LYS A 285 -7.39 -10.03 18.92
C LYS A 285 -7.19 -11.41 19.53
N ARG A 286 -7.41 -12.49 18.78
CA ARG A 286 -7.12 -13.85 19.23
C ARG A 286 -5.63 -14.03 19.52
N ILE A 287 -4.76 -13.56 18.62
CA ILE A 287 -3.30 -13.62 18.78
C ILE A 287 -2.85 -12.81 20.01
N ILE A 288 -3.31 -11.57 20.15
CA ILE A 288 -2.94 -10.71 21.30
C ILE A 288 -3.39 -11.35 22.62
N ALA A 289 -4.59 -11.95 22.66
CA ALA A 289 -5.08 -12.65 23.84
C ALA A 289 -4.22 -13.87 24.22
N GLN A 290 -3.71 -14.62 23.23
CA GLN A 290 -2.81 -15.75 23.46
C GLN A 290 -1.46 -15.29 24.05
N HIS A 291 -0.90 -14.20 23.53
CA HIS A 291 0.34 -13.62 24.06
C HIS A 291 0.14 -13.13 25.49
N ARG A 292 -0.96 -12.41 25.76
CA ARG A 292 -1.30 -11.96 27.12
C ARG A 292 -1.41 -13.12 28.11
N ALA A 293 -1.95 -14.26 27.69
CA ALA A 293 -2.09 -15.44 28.55
C ALA A 293 -0.77 -16.16 28.84
N THR A 294 0.24 -15.99 27.97
CA THR A 294 1.53 -16.71 28.04
C THR A 294 2.73 -15.79 28.26
N LEU A 295 2.48 -14.50 28.56
CA LEU A 295 3.50 -13.48 28.67
C LEU A 295 4.45 -13.76 29.86
N ASP A 296 5.73 -13.88 29.55
CA ASP A 296 6.82 -13.75 30.51
C ASP A 296 7.53 -12.40 30.28
N PRO A 297 7.35 -11.39 31.17
CA PRO A 297 8.00 -10.09 31.00
C PRO A 297 9.53 -10.14 31.02
N SER A 298 10.13 -11.23 31.53
CA SER A 298 11.58 -11.39 31.58
C SER A 298 12.19 -11.96 30.30
N ASP A 299 11.38 -12.60 29.46
CA ASP A 299 11.79 -13.23 28.20
C ASP A 299 10.76 -12.97 27.08
N PRO A 300 10.69 -11.73 26.56
CA PRO A 300 9.74 -11.39 25.51
C PRO A 300 10.12 -12.05 24.18
N ARG A 301 9.20 -12.83 23.60
CA ARG A 301 9.45 -13.67 22.42
C ARG A 301 9.41 -12.90 21.09
N ASP A 302 8.66 -11.80 21.06
CA ASP A 302 8.36 -11.04 19.85
C ASP A 302 7.94 -9.59 20.18
N LEU A 303 7.52 -8.83 19.16
CA LEU A 303 7.06 -7.45 19.34
C LEU A 303 5.82 -7.33 20.24
N ILE A 304 4.87 -8.28 20.17
CA ILE A 304 3.67 -8.24 21.03
C ILE A 304 4.07 -8.35 22.49
N ASP A 305 4.90 -9.33 22.83
CA ASP A 305 5.37 -9.52 24.21
C ASP A 305 6.17 -8.31 24.72
N MET A 306 7.11 -7.79 23.90
CA MET A 306 7.86 -6.57 24.26
C MET A 306 6.91 -5.39 24.53
N TYR A 307 5.86 -5.24 23.72
CA TYR A 307 4.91 -4.15 23.87
C TYR A 307 4.02 -4.33 25.11
N LEU A 308 3.51 -5.54 25.35
CA LEU A 308 2.71 -5.85 26.54
C LEU A 308 3.52 -5.66 27.82
N ALA A 309 4.79 -6.09 27.84
CA ALA A 309 5.70 -5.84 28.94
C ALA A 309 5.88 -4.33 29.18
N LYS A 310 6.00 -3.52 28.11
CA LYS A 310 6.10 -2.06 28.24
C LYS A 310 4.83 -1.41 28.81
N VAL A 311 3.65 -1.91 28.43
CA VAL A 311 2.37 -1.48 28.99
C VAL A 311 2.33 -1.77 30.50
N LEU A 312 2.73 -2.97 30.92
CA LEU A 312 2.76 -3.34 32.34
C LEU A 312 3.77 -2.49 33.15
N GLU A 313 4.94 -2.22 32.58
CA GLU A 313 5.96 -1.36 33.20
C GLU A 313 5.41 0.04 33.50
N GLN A 314 4.73 0.66 32.53
CA GLN A 314 4.18 2.01 32.70
C GLN A 314 2.97 2.07 33.63
N GLN A 315 2.14 1.02 33.61
CA GLN A 315 1.06 0.87 34.59
C GLN A 315 1.59 0.76 36.01
N ALA A 316 2.66 -0.01 36.22
CA ALA A 316 3.31 -0.12 37.53
C ALA A 316 3.96 1.19 37.98
N ALA A 317 4.43 2.02 37.04
CA ALA A 317 4.97 3.36 37.31
C ALA A 317 3.89 4.42 37.61
N GLY A 318 2.60 4.08 37.48
CA GLY A 318 1.49 5.02 37.72
C GLY A 318 1.31 6.07 36.61
N GLU A 319 1.78 5.80 35.39
CA GLU A 319 1.60 6.72 34.24
C GLU A 319 0.16 6.60 33.69
N GLU A 320 -0.78 7.41 34.21
CA GLU A 320 -2.19 7.41 33.77
C GLU A 320 -2.38 7.81 32.29
N ASP A 321 -1.48 8.64 31.74
CA ASP A 321 -1.54 9.17 30.37
C ASP A 321 -0.50 8.50 29.44
N SER A 322 -0.34 7.18 29.57
CA SER A 322 0.63 6.44 28.76
C SER A 322 0.24 6.40 27.27
N SER A 323 1.23 6.63 26.40
CA SER A 323 1.09 6.42 24.96
C SER A 323 0.94 4.96 24.56
N PHE A 324 1.25 4.00 25.44
CA PHE A 324 1.18 2.56 25.20
C PHE A 324 -0.09 1.98 25.80
N SER A 325 -0.89 1.32 24.96
CA SER A 325 -2.06 0.56 25.37
C SER A 325 -2.25 -0.65 24.47
N GLU A 326 -2.94 -1.67 24.98
CA GLU A 326 -3.30 -2.87 24.21
C GLU A 326 -4.18 -2.52 23.00
N ASP A 327 -5.07 -1.53 23.13
CA ASP A 327 -5.85 -1.04 21.98
C ASP A 327 -4.95 -0.41 20.90
N TYR A 328 -3.88 0.31 21.28
CA TYR A 328 -2.93 0.84 20.31
C TYR A 328 -2.06 -0.27 19.69
N LEU A 329 -1.69 -1.29 20.48
CA LEU A 329 -0.96 -2.47 20.00
C LEU A 329 -1.69 -3.17 18.86
N PHE A 330 -3.01 -3.35 19.00
CA PHE A 330 -3.84 -3.96 17.95
C PHE A 330 -3.62 -3.31 16.57
N TYR A 331 -3.62 -1.97 16.50
CA TYR A 331 -3.38 -1.26 15.24
C TYR A 331 -1.94 -1.34 14.77
N ILE A 332 -0.97 -1.41 15.68
CA ILE A 332 0.44 -1.61 15.33
C ILE A 332 0.65 -2.98 14.66
N ILE A 333 0.14 -4.05 15.26
CA ILE A 333 0.29 -5.40 14.70
C ILE A 333 -0.41 -5.49 13.34
N GLY A 334 -1.62 -4.93 13.22
CA GLY A 334 -2.31 -4.86 11.93
C GLY A 334 -1.53 -4.12 10.86
N ASP A 335 -0.98 -2.94 11.18
CA ASP A 335 -0.15 -2.16 10.27
C ASP A 335 1.11 -2.94 9.82
N LEU A 336 1.84 -3.53 10.77
CA LEU A 336 3.07 -4.27 10.48
C LEU A 336 2.82 -5.52 9.66
N PHE A 337 1.79 -6.29 10.03
CA PHE A 337 1.45 -7.53 9.37
C PHE A 337 1.03 -7.30 7.91
N ILE A 338 0.13 -6.33 7.67
CA ILE A 338 -0.32 -5.99 6.31
C ILE A 338 0.84 -5.41 5.49
N ALA A 339 1.62 -4.48 6.05
CA ALA A 339 2.69 -3.82 5.33
C ALA A 339 3.82 -4.78 4.95
N GLY A 340 4.27 -5.64 5.88
CA GLY A 340 5.33 -6.62 5.63
C GLY A 340 4.90 -7.71 4.66
N THR A 341 3.62 -8.08 4.67
CA THR A 341 3.11 -9.15 3.82
C THR A 341 2.87 -8.70 2.37
N ASP A 342 1.98 -7.73 2.15
CA ASP A 342 1.45 -7.47 0.80
C ASP A 342 2.51 -6.81 -0.11
N THR A 343 3.33 -5.92 0.45
CA THR A 343 4.33 -5.17 -0.33
C THR A 343 5.48 -6.05 -0.82
N SER A 344 6.10 -6.84 0.06
CA SER A 344 7.18 -7.78 -0.29
C SER A 344 6.67 -8.88 -1.22
N THR A 345 5.48 -9.45 -0.94
CA THR A 345 4.86 -10.47 -1.81
C THR A 345 4.68 -9.96 -3.24
N ASN A 346 4.03 -8.80 -3.41
CA ASN A 346 3.79 -8.24 -4.73
C ASN A 346 5.11 -7.93 -5.47
N SER A 347 6.13 -7.45 -4.75
CA SER A 347 7.43 -7.15 -5.33
C SER A 347 8.10 -8.42 -5.87
N ILE A 348 8.11 -9.51 -5.11
CA ILE A 348 8.68 -10.80 -5.54
C ILE A 348 7.88 -11.41 -6.70
N LEU A 349 6.55 -11.34 -6.67
CA LEU A 349 5.71 -11.81 -7.77
C LEU A 349 5.98 -11.00 -9.05
N TRP A 350 6.12 -9.68 -8.96
CA TRP A 350 6.57 -8.88 -10.09
C TRP A 350 7.95 -9.31 -10.59
N MET A 351 8.92 -9.58 -9.71
CA MET A 351 10.25 -10.04 -10.11
C MET A 351 10.17 -11.36 -10.89
N LEU A 352 9.41 -12.34 -10.39
CA LEU A 352 9.18 -13.61 -11.09
C LEU A 352 8.53 -13.38 -12.46
N LEU A 353 7.51 -12.52 -12.53
CA LEU A 353 6.85 -12.21 -13.79
C LEU A 353 7.80 -11.55 -14.80
N TYR A 354 8.62 -10.58 -14.37
CA TYR A 354 9.62 -9.97 -15.25
C TYR A 354 10.67 -10.97 -15.74
N MET A 355 11.11 -11.92 -14.91
CA MET A 355 12.05 -12.96 -15.33
C MET A 355 11.45 -13.93 -16.34
N VAL A 356 10.18 -14.28 -16.16
CA VAL A 356 9.43 -15.13 -17.08
C VAL A 356 9.24 -14.45 -18.44
N LEU A 357 9.03 -13.13 -18.47
CA LEU A 357 8.82 -12.36 -19.70
C LEU A 357 10.12 -11.91 -20.37
N ASN A 358 11.25 -11.95 -19.67
CA ASN A 358 12.57 -11.54 -20.17
C ASN A 358 13.59 -12.65 -19.89
N PRO A 359 13.50 -13.78 -20.63
CA PRO A 359 14.34 -14.95 -20.38
C PRO A 359 15.84 -14.66 -20.54
N ASP A 360 16.22 -13.71 -21.39
CA ASP A 360 17.62 -13.29 -21.56
C ASP A 360 18.17 -12.59 -20.29
N VAL A 361 17.33 -11.84 -19.58
CA VAL A 361 17.69 -11.22 -18.30
C VAL A 361 17.75 -12.29 -17.22
N GLN A 362 16.82 -13.24 -17.21
CA GLN A 362 16.83 -14.37 -16.29
C GLN A 362 18.13 -15.19 -16.43
N GLU A 363 18.55 -15.51 -17.66
CA GLU A 363 19.80 -16.21 -17.94
C GLU A 363 21.03 -15.43 -17.47
N LYS A 364 21.05 -14.11 -17.62
CA LYS A 364 22.16 -13.25 -17.14
C LYS A 364 22.24 -13.21 -15.61
N VAL A 365 21.11 -13.07 -14.91
CA VAL A 365 21.04 -13.16 -13.44
C VAL A 365 21.57 -14.51 -12.98
N GLN A 366 21.10 -15.58 -13.61
CA GLN A 366 21.52 -16.95 -13.35
C GLN A 366 23.02 -17.17 -13.59
N ALA A 367 23.58 -16.67 -14.70
CA ALA A 367 24.99 -16.77 -15.00
C ALA A 367 25.87 -16.02 -13.98
N GLU A 368 25.46 -14.82 -13.56
CA GLU A 368 26.16 -14.05 -12.53
C GLU A 368 26.18 -14.83 -11.19
N MET A 369 25.06 -15.40 -10.78
CA MET A 369 24.99 -16.22 -9.57
C MET A 369 25.84 -17.50 -9.67
N ASP A 370 25.82 -18.18 -10.82
CA ASP A 370 26.60 -19.39 -11.05
C ASP A 370 28.10 -19.09 -10.93
N GLN A 371 28.53 -17.92 -11.41
CA GLN A 371 29.92 -17.46 -11.32
C GLN A 371 30.35 -17.07 -9.89
N VAL A 372 29.49 -16.36 -9.14
CA VAL A 372 29.86 -15.75 -7.85
C VAL A 372 29.53 -16.65 -6.65
N VAL A 373 28.38 -17.31 -6.69
CA VAL A 373 27.87 -18.15 -5.59
C VAL A 373 28.16 -19.63 -5.86
N GLY A 374 28.04 -20.05 -7.12
CA GLY A 374 28.08 -21.46 -7.52
C GLY A 374 26.76 -22.18 -7.20
N ARG A 375 26.77 -23.51 -7.26
CA ARG A 375 25.60 -24.37 -7.02
C ARG A 375 25.65 -25.19 -5.74
N GLU A 376 26.78 -25.21 -5.06
CA GLU A 376 26.99 -26.03 -3.85
C GLU A 376 26.46 -25.37 -2.57
N ARG A 377 26.30 -24.04 -2.58
CA ARG A 377 25.79 -23.26 -1.44
C ARG A 377 24.63 -22.35 -1.84
N LEU A 378 23.80 -22.02 -0.87
CA LEU A 378 22.71 -21.05 -1.04
C LEU A 378 23.25 -19.61 -1.12
N PRO A 379 22.61 -18.73 -1.93
CA PRO A 379 22.85 -17.30 -1.90
C PRO A 379 22.56 -16.70 -0.52
N SER A 380 23.46 -15.81 -0.09
CA SER A 380 23.44 -15.14 1.21
C SER A 380 23.44 -13.62 1.02
N MET A 381 23.02 -12.85 2.04
CA MET A 381 23.14 -11.39 1.99
C MET A 381 24.58 -10.91 1.82
N LYS A 382 25.57 -11.74 2.18
CA LYS A 382 27.00 -11.45 1.96
C LYS A 382 27.36 -11.36 0.47
N ASP A 383 26.61 -12.04 -0.38
CA ASP A 383 26.85 -12.07 -1.83
C ASP A 383 26.33 -10.82 -2.54
N ARG A 384 25.44 -10.04 -1.90
CA ARG A 384 24.76 -8.89 -2.51
C ARG A 384 25.69 -7.86 -3.13
N GLY A 385 26.84 -7.59 -2.49
CA GLY A 385 27.83 -6.65 -3.01
C GLY A 385 28.55 -7.13 -4.27
N SER A 386 28.50 -8.43 -4.55
CA SER A 386 29.19 -9.10 -5.65
C SER A 386 28.24 -9.54 -6.77
N LEU A 387 26.94 -9.22 -6.67
CA LEU A 387 25.91 -9.53 -7.68
C LEU A 387 25.29 -8.23 -8.24
N PRO A 388 26.07 -7.33 -8.87
CA PRO A 388 25.59 -6.04 -9.33
C PRO A 388 24.47 -6.14 -10.37
N PHE A 389 24.51 -7.09 -11.31
CA PHE A 389 23.47 -7.25 -12.33
C PHE A 389 22.15 -7.75 -11.72
N THR A 390 22.23 -8.68 -10.77
CA THR A 390 21.08 -9.18 -10.00
C THR A 390 20.44 -8.05 -9.19
N GLU A 391 21.23 -7.28 -8.44
CA GLU A 391 20.73 -6.14 -7.67
C GLU A 391 20.14 -5.05 -8.58
N ALA A 392 20.77 -4.77 -9.73
CA ALA A 392 20.25 -3.86 -10.75
C ALA A 392 18.90 -4.34 -11.32
N THR A 393 18.74 -5.65 -11.49
CA THR A 393 17.49 -6.27 -11.96
C THR A 393 16.37 -6.11 -10.94
N ILE A 394 16.65 -6.38 -9.65
CA ILE A 394 15.71 -6.15 -8.54
C ILE A 394 15.27 -4.69 -8.52
N MET A 395 16.23 -3.75 -8.57
CA MET A 395 15.96 -2.32 -8.56
C MET A 395 15.12 -1.87 -9.77
N GLU A 396 15.34 -2.43 -10.95
CA GLU A 396 14.56 -2.09 -12.14
C GLU A 396 13.12 -2.58 -12.07
N VAL A 397 12.89 -3.77 -11.51
CA VAL A 397 11.53 -4.24 -11.23
C VAL A 397 10.86 -3.31 -10.21
N GLU A 398 11.52 -3.00 -9.09
CA GLU A 398 10.98 -2.08 -8.07
C GLU A 398 10.66 -0.68 -8.64
N ARG A 399 11.49 -0.17 -9.55
CA ARG A 399 11.25 1.12 -10.23
C ARG A 399 9.97 1.06 -11.08
N LEU A 400 9.81 0.00 -11.88
CA LEU A 400 8.67 -0.12 -12.78
C LEU A 400 7.37 -0.44 -12.05
N THR A 401 7.40 -1.19 -10.96
CA THR A 401 6.17 -1.69 -10.34
C THR A 401 5.86 -1.05 -9.00
N VAL A 402 6.81 -0.32 -8.39
CA VAL A 402 6.74 0.42 -7.13
C VAL A 402 5.55 0.03 -6.25
N ALA A 403 5.79 -0.79 -5.23
CA ALA A 403 4.75 -1.49 -4.47
C ALA A 403 3.59 -0.58 -4.01
N VAL A 404 3.86 0.67 -3.64
CA VAL A 404 2.84 1.68 -3.26
C VAL A 404 2.97 2.91 -4.19
N PRO A 405 2.39 2.88 -5.39
CA PRO A 405 2.69 3.84 -6.47
C PRO A 405 2.30 5.30 -6.16
N LEU A 406 1.33 5.52 -5.27
CA LEU A 406 0.91 6.86 -4.82
C LEU A 406 1.38 7.20 -3.40
N GLY A 407 2.28 6.38 -2.84
CA GLY A 407 2.62 6.42 -1.42
C GLY A 407 1.41 6.32 -0.49
N ILE A 408 1.62 6.60 0.78
CA ILE A 408 0.53 6.77 1.76
C ILE A 408 0.17 8.25 1.83
N PRO A 409 -1.12 8.64 1.78
CA PRO A 409 -1.53 10.04 1.85
C PRO A 409 -0.91 10.80 3.03
N HIS A 410 -0.36 11.96 2.74
CA HIS A 410 0.15 12.94 3.68
C HIS A 410 -0.90 14.04 3.91
N MET A 411 -0.67 14.90 4.91
CA MET A 411 -1.50 16.07 5.17
C MET A 411 -0.62 17.27 5.51
N ALA A 412 -1.00 18.45 5.02
CA ALA A 412 -0.42 19.71 5.46
C ALA A 412 -0.87 20.03 6.90
N SER A 413 0.06 20.00 7.86
CA SER A 413 -0.18 20.25 9.29
C SER A 413 -0.54 21.70 9.59
N LYS A 414 -0.09 22.62 8.72
CA LYS A 414 -0.35 24.06 8.73
C LYS A 414 -0.50 24.56 7.29
N THR A 415 -1.14 25.72 7.12
CA THR A 415 -1.16 26.40 5.83
C THR A 415 0.26 26.84 5.48
N ALA A 416 0.70 26.55 4.27
CA ALA A 416 2.05 26.88 3.81
C ALA A 416 2.05 27.31 2.34
N GLU A 417 2.96 28.22 1.99
CA GLU A 417 3.32 28.47 0.60
C GLU A 417 4.29 27.39 0.14
N PHE A 418 3.96 26.72 -0.96
CA PHE A 418 4.78 25.65 -1.53
C PHE A 418 4.87 25.84 -3.05
N ARG A 419 6.08 26.16 -3.53
CA ARG A 419 6.38 26.35 -4.96
C ARG A 419 5.42 27.31 -5.67
N GLY A 420 5.08 28.41 -5.00
CA GLY A 420 4.22 29.48 -5.52
C GLY A 420 2.72 29.23 -5.38
N PHE A 421 2.30 28.17 -4.68
CA PHE A 421 0.91 27.89 -4.37
C PHE A 421 0.66 27.90 -2.86
N THR A 422 -0.52 28.35 -2.48
CA THR A 422 -1.01 28.21 -1.10
C THR A 422 -1.55 26.80 -0.90
N ILE A 423 -1.02 26.07 0.07
CA ILE A 423 -1.52 24.75 0.50
C ILE A 423 -2.18 24.91 1.87
N PRO A 424 -3.52 24.95 1.96
CA PRO A 424 -4.22 25.11 3.23
C PRO A 424 -3.96 23.95 4.21
N LYS A 425 -3.97 24.25 5.51
CA LYS A 425 -3.97 23.22 6.57
C LYS A 425 -5.07 22.18 6.32
N GLY A 426 -4.77 20.91 6.56
CA GLY A 426 -5.72 19.82 6.39
C GLY A 426 -5.82 19.31 4.95
N THR A 427 -5.11 19.92 3.99
CA THR A 427 -5.04 19.44 2.62
C THR A 427 -4.37 18.07 2.57
N VAL A 428 -5.00 17.10 1.89
CA VAL A 428 -4.41 15.79 1.62
C VAL A 428 -3.33 15.97 0.56
N VAL A 429 -2.15 15.41 0.77
CA VAL A 429 -1.03 15.46 -0.16
C VAL A 429 -0.69 14.05 -0.60
N ILE A 430 -0.74 13.77 -1.90
CA ILE A 430 -0.43 12.46 -2.48
C ILE A 430 0.91 12.55 -3.22
N PRO A 431 1.97 11.88 -2.73
CA PRO A 431 3.22 11.77 -3.46
C PRO A 431 3.11 10.69 -4.55
N ASN A 432 3.00 11.09 -5.82
CA ASN A 432 2.93 10.17 -6.94
C ASN A 432 4.32 9.57 -7.24
N LEU A 433 4.73 8.54 -6.48
CA LEU A 433 6.00 7.83 -6.67
C LEU A 433 6.10 7.19 -8.06
N TRP A 434 4.98 6.72 -8.62
CA TRP A 434 4.90 6.24 -9.98
C TRP A 434 5.38 7.26 -11.01
N SER A 435 5.07 8.55 -10.82
CA SER A 435 5.59 9.62 -11.69
C SER A 435 7.09 9.83 -11.55
N VAL A 436 7.66 9.68 -10.34
CA VAL A 436 9.10 9.82 -10.09
C VAL A 436 9.87 8.77 -10.86
N HIS A 437 9.38 7.53 -10.78
CA HIS A 437 10.03 6.39 -11.42
C HIS A 437 9.82 6.35 -12.93
N ARG A 438 8.93 7.16 -13.50
CA ARG A 438 8.67 7.23 -14.95
C ARG A 438 8.90 8.61 -15.55
N ASP A 439 9.61 9.47 -14.83
CA ASP A 439 9.95 10.80 -15.32
C ASP A 439 10.98 10.69 -16.46
N PRO A 440 10.64 11.02 -17.72
CA PRO A 440 11.57 10.93 -18.85
C PRO A 440 12.73 11.95 -18.76
N THR A 441 12.65 12.92 -17.85
CA THR A 441 13.77 13.85 -17.58
C THR A 441 14.82 13.23 -16.66
N VAL A 442 14.48 12.13 -15.98
CA VAL A 442 15.34 11.43 -15.02
C VAL A 442 15.74 10.04 -15.52
N TRP A 443 14.82 9.34 -16.19
CA TRP A 443 14.98 7.97 -16.66
C TRP A 443 14.90 7.90 -18.18
N GLU A 444 15.97 7.44 -18.83
CA GLU A 444 15.95 7.15 -20.27
C GLU A 444 15.03 5.95 -20.56
N GLU A 445 14.14 6.09 -21.55
CA GLU A 445 13.12 5.09 -21.91
C GLU A 445 12.40 4.55 -20.64
N PRO A 446 11.65 5.40 -19.92
CA PRO A 446 11.19 5.12 -18.56
C PRO A 446 10.27 3.91 -18.45
N ASP A 447 9.55 3.54 -19.51
CA ASP A 447 8.63 2.41 -19.51
C ASP A 447 9.29 1.09 -19.98
N THR A 448 10.54 1.14 -20.44
CA THR A 448 11.30 -0.03 -20.89
C THR A 448 12.02 -0.69 -19.73
N PHE A 449 11.88 -2.02 -19.62
CA PHE A 449 12.63 -2.83 -18.66
C PHE A 449 14.09 -2.95 -19.09
N ASN A 450 14.98 -2.31 -18.33
CA ASN A 450 16.41 -2.34 -18.60
C ASN A 450 17.21 -2.30 -17.30
N PRO A 451 17.64 -3.45 -16.75
CA PRO A 451 18.52 -3.49 -15.57
C PRO A 451 19.81 -2.71 -15.74
N GLY A 452 20.34 -2.62 -16.97
CA GLY A 452 21.59 -1.92 -17.29
C GLY A 452 21.59 -0.43 -16.89
N ARG A 453 20.42 0.19 -16.69
CA ARG A 453 20.33 1.59 -16.22
C ARG A 453 20.89 1.82 -14.83
N PHE A 454 20.97 0.75 -14.02
CA PHE A 454 21.53 0.79 -12.68
C PHE A 454 22.99 0.32 -12.65
N LEU A 455 23.65 0.23 -13.81
CA LEU A 455 25.05 -0.17 -13.91
C LEU A 455 25.88 0.93 -14.58
N ASP A 456 27.10 1.15 -14.10
CA ASP A 456 28.08 1.96 -14.79
C ASP A 456 28.74 1.18 -15.93
N LYS A 457 29.68 1.82 -16.64
CA LYS A 457 30.38 1.21 -17.79
C LYS A 457 31.25 0.03 -17.38
N GLU A 458 31.63 -0.03 -16.10
CA GLU A 458 32.44 -1.07 -15.49
C GLU A 458 31.58 -2.20 -14.87
N GLY A 459 30.25 -2.11 -14.98
CA GLY A 459 29.31 -3.10 -14.45
C GLY A 459 29.09 -2.98 -12.93
N LYS A 460 29.47 -1.87 -12.30
CA LYS A 460 29.18 -1.63 -10.89
C LYS A 460 27.82 -0.96 -10.72
N LEU A 461 27.19 -1.26 -9.60
CA LEU A 461 25.86 -0.74 -9.28
C LEU A 461 25.87 0.77 -9.03
N LEU A 462 25.03 1.48 -9.77
CA LEU A 462 24.73 2.90 -9.59
C LEU A 462 23.60 3.08 -8.57
N ARG A 463 23.77 4.05 -7.67
CA ARG A 463 22.73 4.47 -6.72
C ARG A 463 22.24 5.87 -7.11
N THR A 464 20.97 5.96 -7.48
CA THR A 464 20.34 7.21 -7.92
C THR A 464 19.38 7.70 -6.85
N GLU A 465 19.46 8.98 -6.45
CA GLU A 465 18.58 9.52 -5.42
C GLU A 465 17.10 9.53 -5.82
N SER A 466 16.80 9.56 -7.13
CA SER A 466 15.45 9.47 -7.67
C SER A 466 14.86 8.06 -7.60
N PHE A 467 15.67 7.04 -7.26
CA PHE A 467 15.18 5.71 -6.95
C PHE A 467 14.64 5.66 -5.51
N MET A 468 13.34 5.94 -5.36
CA MET A 468 12.69 6.04 -4.04
C MET A 468 11.44 5.16 -3.86
N PRO A 469 11.49 3.83 -4.10
CA PRO A 469 10.33 2.94 -3.93
C PRO A 469 9.77 2.88 -2.50
N PHE A 470 10.58 3.25 -1.50
CA PHE A 470 10.22 3.26 -0.07
C PHE A 470 9.77 4.63 0.46
N GLY A 471 9.62 5.62 -0.42
CA GLY A 471 9.38 7.02 -0.05
C GLY A 471 10.62 7.70 0.54
N ILE A 472 10.43 8.88 1.16
CA ILE A 472 11.49 9.68 1.78
C ILE A 472 10.96 10.47 2.99
N GLY A 473 11.86 11.09 3.74
CA GLY A 473 11.53 11.97 4.86
C GLY A 473 11.19 11.21 6.14
N PRO A 474 10.61 11.87 7.16
CA PRO A 474 10.33 11.25 8.45
C PRO A 474 9.42 10.02 8.38
N ARG A 475 8.60 9.92 7.34
CA ARG A 475 7.65 8.83 7.09
C ARG A 475 8.19 7.74 6.15
N ILE A 476 9.49 7.74 5.84
CA ILE A 476 10.14 6.68 5.04
C ILE A 476 9.76 5.28 5.55
N CYS A 477 9.67 4.30 4.66
CA CYS A 477 9.28 2.94 5.01
C CYS A 477 10.09 2.42 6.21
N MET A 478 9.38 1.91 7.21
CA MET A 478 10.02 1.37 8.42
C MET A 478 10.68 0.01 8.16
N GLY A 479 10.12 -0.76 7.21
CA GLY A 479 10.55 -2.10 6.83
C GLY A 479 11.50 -2.14 5.65
N GLU A 480 12.04 -1.01 5.16
CA GLU A 480 12.90 -0.96 3.96
C GLU A 480 14.04 -1.98 4.00
N GLN A 481 14.73 -2.10 5.15
CA GLN A 481 15.85 -3.03 5.29
C GLN A 481 15.40 -4.50 5.27
N LEU A 482 14.23 -4.81 5.85
CA LEU A 482 13.64 -6.14 5.79
C LEU A 482 13.25 -6.49 4.35
N ALA A 483 12.48 -5.61 3.69
CA ALA A 483 12.01 -5.84 2.33
C ALA A 483 13.19 -6.06 1.36
N LYS A 484 14.25 -5.23 1.43
CA LYS A 484 15.46 -5.42 0.61
C LYS A 484 16.15 -6.77 0.86
N MET A 485 16.12 -7.26 2.10
CA MET A 485 16.71 -8.54 2.47
C MET A 485 15.85 -9.71 1.95
N GLU A 486 14.54 -9.66 2.17
CA GLU A 486 13.57 -10.65 1.66
C GLU A 486 13.60 -10.74 0.13
N MET A 487 13.48 -9.61 -0.56
CA MET A 487 13.49 -9.56 -2.02
C MET A 487 14.78 -10.14 -2.58
N PHE A 488 15.93 -9.74 -2.04
CA PHE A 488 17.22 -10.24 -2.51
C PHE A 488 17.37 -11.74 -2.27
N LEU A 489 17.12 -12.23 -1.04
CA LEU A 489 17.29 -13.63 -0.69
C LEU A 489 16.31 -14.52 -1.44
N MET A 490 15.02 -14.16 -1.49
CA MET A 490 14.01 -14.93 -2.20
C MET A 490 14.25 -14.94 -3.70
N PHE A 491 14.55 -13.78 -4.31
CA PHE A 491 14.81 -13.70 -5.74
C PHE A 491 16.04 -14.54 -6.14
N THR A 492 17.17 -14.34 -5.48
CA THR A 492 18.42 -15.04 -5.83
C THR A 492 18.31 -16.55 -5.64
N ASN A 493 17.75 -17.00 -4.52
CA ASN A 493 17.60 -18.44 -4.26
C ASN A 493 16.59 -19.11 -5.21
N LEU A 494 15.54 -18.41 -5.65
CA LEU A 494 14.61 -18.92 -6.66
C LEU A 494 15.29 -19.00 -8.03
N MET A 495 15.98 -17.93 -8.45
CA MET A 495 16.70 -17.91 -9.73
C MET A 495 17.86 -18.92 -9.76
N GLN A 496 18.54 -19.18 -8.63
CA GLN A 496 19.62 -20.17 -8.56
C GLN A 496 19.06 -21.59 -8.71
N ALA A 497 17.91 -21.88 -8.10
CA ALA A 497 17.34 -23.21 -8.04
C ALA A 497 16.50 -23.59 -9.27
N PHE A 498 15.91 -22.62 -9.97
CA PHE A 498 14.90 -22.88 -10.99
C PHE A 498 15.03 -21.99 -12.22
N GLN A 499 14.57 -22.55 -13.33
CA GLN A 499 14.21 -21.84 -14.54
C GLN A 499 12.69 -21.65 -14.56
N PHE A 500 12.24 -20.41 -14.75
CA PHE A 500 10.84 -20.05 -14.85
C PHE A 500 10.47 -19.70 -16.28
N SER A 501 9.31 -20.17 -16.74
CA SER A 501 8.77 -19.87 -18.07
C SER A 501 7.24 -19.79 -18.05
N LEU A 502 6.64 -19.22 -19.10
CA LEU A 502 5.19 -19.26 -19.27
C LEU A 502 4.76 -20.66 -19.73
N PRO A 503 3.58 -21.14 -19.29
CA PRO A 503 3.00 -22.36 -19.85
C PRO A 503 2.76 -22.25 -21.34
N ILE A 504 3.00 -23.37 -22.06
CA ILE A 504 2.87 -23.42 -23.52
C ILE A 504 1.43 -23.06 -23.94
N GLY A 505 1.29 -22.13 -24.88
CA GLY A 505 -0.01 -21.71 -25.40
C GLY A 505 -0.78 -20.72 -24.51
N VAL A 506 -0.23 -20.30 -23.37
CA VAL A 506 -0.81 -19.27 -22.51
C VAL A 506 -0.25 -17.90 -22.90
N SER A 507 -1.13 -16.93 -23.12
CA SER A 507 -0.72 -15.55 -23.40
C SER A 507 -0.11 -14.90 -22.14
N PRO A 508 0.91 -14.05 -22.28
CA PRO A 508 1.45 -13.28 -21.16
C PRO A 508 0.35 -12.54 -20.38
N PRO A 509 0.43 -12.49 -19.04
CA PRO A 509 -0.52 -11.70 -18.25
C PRO A 509 -0.32 -10.20 -18.53
N SER A 510 -1.35 -9.41 -18.21
CA SER A 510 -1.28 -7.95 -18.35
C SER A 510 -0.26 -7.34 -17.38
N MET A 511 0.66 -6.55 -17.91
CA MET A 511 1.64 -5.76 -17.13
C MET A 511 1.06 -4.49 -16.49
N GLN A 512 -0.25 -4.24 -16.65
CA GLN A 512 -0.91 -3.09 -16.02
C GLN A 512 -1.07 -3.25 -14.51
N GLY A 513 -1.11 -4.50 -14.03
CA GLY A 513 -1.34 -4.82 -12.62
C GLY A 513 -2.77 -4.54 -12.15
N ARG A 514 -3.07 -5.03 -10.95
CA ARG A 514 -4.28 -4.73 -10.19
C ARG A 514 -3.96 -3.61 -9.21
N PHE A 515 -4.40 -2.41 -9.54
CA PHE A 515 -4.12 -1.22 -8.75
C PHE A 515 -5.10 -1.08 -7.57
N GLY A 516 -4.54 -1.15 -6.37
CA GLY A 516 -5.16 -0.86 -5.08
C GLY A 516 -4.40 0.24 -4.32
N LEU A 517 -4.34 0.14 -2.99
CA LEU A 517 -3.31 0.87 -2.23
C LEU A 517 -1.90 0.43 -2.68
N THR A 518 -1.75 -0.86 -2.97
CA THR A 518 -0.56 -1.48 -3.55
C THR A 518 -0.78 -1.84 -5.02
N LEU A 519 0.31 -2.11 -5.76
CA LEU A 519 0.24 -2.61 -7.14
C LEU A 519 0.60 -4.09 -7.20
N ALA A 520 -0.40 -4.96 -7.30
CA ALA A 520 -0.20 -6.39 -7.49
C ALA A 520 -0.14 -6.77 -8.98
N PRO A 521 0.59 -7.82 -9.38
CA PRO A 521 0.44 -8.36 -10.73
C PRO A 521 -0.97 -8.93 -10.95
N CYS A 522 -1.38 -9.01 -12.21
CA CYS A 522 -2.54 -9.82 -12.58
C CYS A 522 -2.21 -11.30 -12.31
N PRO A 523 -3.17 -12.14 -11.89
CA PRO A 523 -2.93 -13.57 -11.66
C PRO A 523 -2.27 -14.23 -12.88
N TYR A 524 -1.26 -15.06 -12.63
CA TYR A 524 -0.52 -15.77 -13.65
C TYR A 524 -0.01 -17.10 -13.10
N THR A 525 0.26 -18.03 -14.00
CA THR A 525 0.90 -19.30 -13.68
C THR A 525 2.25 -19.40 -14.38
N VAL A 526 3.17 -20.17 -13.80
CA VAL A 526 4.53 -20.36 -14.32
C VAL A 526 4.88 -21.84 -14.39
N CYS A 527 5.58 -22.24 -15.44
CA CYS A 527 6.28 -23.52 -15.46
C CYS A 527 7.62 -23.36 -14.75
N VAL A 528 7.95 -24.34 -13.90
CA VAL A 528 9.16 -24.34 -13.08
C VAL A 528 9.98 -25.57 -13.44
N SER A 529 11.26 -25.39 -13.76
CA SER A 529 12.20 -26.48 -14.02
C SER A 529 13.42 -26.35 -13.13
N PRO A 530 13.84 -27.39 -12.40
CA PRO A 530 15.05 -27.35 -11.59
C PRO A 530 16.30 -27.08 -12.43
N ARG A 531 17.27 -26.36 -11.87
CA ARG A 531 18.56 -26.04 -12.51
C ARG A 531 19.74 -26.69 -11.82
#